data_AF-A0A2D7G2V1-F1
#
_entry.id   AF-A0A2D7G2V1-F1
#
_cell.length_a   1.000
_cell.length_b   1.000
_cell.length_c   1.000
_cell.angle_alpha   90.00
_cell.angle_beta   90.00
_cell.angle_gamma   90.00
#
_symmetry.space_group_name_H-M   'P 1'
#
loop_
_entity.id
_entity.type
_entity.pdbx_description
1 polymer ?
#
loop_
_entity_poly.entity_id
_entity_poly.type
_entity_poly.pdbx_seq_one_letter_code
_entity_poly.pdbx_strand_id
1 'polypeptide(L)'
;MDSEQSFHTSLDELMMAIEDRLDEVDIDIDVDGGDGQLILTFLSGSQIVVSRQPAQREVWVAAKSGGFHLHREKAAWLCATTGETLDVLLNRVVSEQAGLEVQAFMGIGAELAQ
;
A
#
# COMPACT_ATOMS: atom_id res chain seq x y z
N MET A 1 0.71 -15.07 19.31
CA MET A 1 1.80 -15.60 18.49
C MET A 1 1.19 -15.83 17.13
N ASP A 2 1.41 -14.89 16.21
CA ASP A 2 0.74 -14.93 14.90
C ASP A 2 1.24 -16.15 14.14
N SER A 3 0.32 -17.00 13.69
CA SER A 3 0.67 -18.12 12.82
C SER A 3 1.04 -17.58 11.43
N GLU A 4 1.83 -18.35 10.68
CA GLU A 4 2.16 -18.02 9.28
C GLU A 4 0.90 -17.78 8.44
N GLN A 5 -0.14 -18.59 8.65
CA GLN A 5 -1.43 -18.44 8.00
C GLN A 5 -2.13 -17.11 8.39
N SER A 6 -2.16 -16.76 9.67
CA SER A 6 -2.73 -15.49 10.12
C SER A 6 -1.98 -14.29 9.55
N PHE A 7 -0.65 -14.39 9.42
CA PHE A 7 0.15 -13.35 8.78
C PHE A 7 -0.19 -13.20 7.29
N HIS A 8 -0.33 -14.32 6.56
CA HIS A 8 -0.73 -14.28 5.15
C HIS A 8 -2.12 -13.66 4.97
N THR A 9 -3.08 -14.05 5.81
CA THR A 9 -4.42 -13.44 5.81
C THR A 9 -4.35 -11.93 6.06
N SER A 10 -3.54 -11.47 7.01
CA SER A 10 -3.40 -10.02 7.27
C SER A 10 -2.80 -9.24 6.08
N LEU A 11 -1.96 -9.88 5.26
CA LEU A 11 -1.46 -9.27 4.03
C LEU A 11 -2.56 -9.20 2.96
N ASP A 12 -3.39 -10.24 2.84
CA ASP A 12 -4.51 -10.25 1.89
C ASP A 12 -5.55 -9.19 2.25
N GLU A 13 -5.91 -9.08 3.53
CA GLU A 13 -6.80 -8.04 4.06
C GLU A 13 -6.25 -6.63 3.83
N LEU A 14 -4.93 -6.45 3.98
CA LEU A 14 -4.28 -5.17 3.68
C LEU A 14 -4.40 -4.80 2.20
N MET A 15 -4.15 -5.75 1.30
CA MET A 15 -4.24 -5.50 -0.14
C MET A 15 -5.68 -5.16 -0.54
N MET A 16 -6.66 -5.90 -0.02
CA MET A 16 -8.09 -5.58 -0.22
C MET A 16 -8.45 -4.18 0.29
N ALA A 17 -7.97 -3.80 1.48
CA ALA A 17 -8.24 -2.47 2.01
C ALA A 17 -7.66 -1.35 1.13
N ILE A 18 -6.49 -1.56 0.53
CA ILE A 18 -5.89 -0.59 -0.40
C ILE A 18 -6.74 -0.45 -1.67
N GLU A 19 -7.20 -1.58 -2.22
CA GLU A 19 -8.09 -1.63 -3.38
C GLU A 19 -9.41 -0.91 -3.08
N ASP A 20 -10.06 -1.22 -1.95
CA ASP A 20 -11.29 -0.56 -1.51
C ASP A 20 -11.13 0.97 -1.40
N ARG A 21 -9.97 1.46 -0.92
CA ARG A 21 -9.70 2.91 -0.86
C ARG A 21 -9.47 3.54 -2.23
N LEU A 22 -8.91 2.78 -3.17
CA LEU A 22 -8.72 3.25 -4.54
C LEU A 22 -10.05 3.37 -5.27
N ASP A 23 -11.00 2.46 -5.01
CA ASP A 23 -12.35 2.54 -5.55
C ASP A 23 -13.15 3.74 -5.00
N GLU A 24 -12.82 4.21 -3.79
CA GLU A 24 -13.45 5.37 -3.15
C GLU A 24 -12.91 6.72 -3.66
N VAL A 25 -11.74 6.76 -4.32
CA VAL A 25 -11.19 8.02 -4.82
C VAL A 25 -11.75 8.38 -6.20
N ASP A 26 -12.18 9.62 -6.37
CA ASP A 26 -12.63 10.17 -7.66
C ASP A 26 -11.43 10.57 -8.53
N ILE A 27 -10.59 9.59 -8.86
CA ILE A 27 -9.38 9.75 -9.68
C ILE A 27 -9.38 8.66 -10.75
N ASP A 28 -9.04 9.04 -11.98
CA ASP A 28 -8.91 8.12 -13.11
C ASP A 28 -7.59 7.31 -12.98
N ILE A 29 -7.63 6.27 -12.16
CA ILE A 29 -6.58 5.29 -11.93
C ILE A 29 -7.14 3.92 -12.31
N ASP A 30 -6.45 3.23 -13.21
CA ASP A 30 -6.74 1.83 -13.51
C ASP A 30 -6.01 0.94 -12.50
N VAL A 31 -6.76 0.10 -11.79
CA VAL A 31 -6.24 -0.79 -10.74
C VAL A 31 -6.34 -2.24 -11.22
N ASP A 32 -5.20 -2.91 -11.35
CA ASP A 32 -5.11 -4.32 -11.69
C ASP A 32 -4.52 -5.12 -10.52
N GLY A 33 -5.36 -5.94 -9.90
CA GLY A 33 -5.02 -6.78 -8.76
C GLY A 33 -4.82 -8.25 -9.16
N GLY A 34 -3.69 -8.84 -8.76
CA GLY A 34 -3.37 -10.22 -9.07
C GLY A 34 -2.01 -10.66 -8.52
N ASP A 35 -1.79 -11.97 -8.38
CA ASP A 35 -0.50 -12.57 -8.00
C ASP A 35 0.18 -11.96 -6.73
N GLY A 36 -0.61 -11.39 -5.83
CA GLY A 36 -0.11 -10.74 -4.61
C GLY A 36 0.42 -9.31 -4.82
N GLN A 37 -0.04 -8.62 -5.86
CA GLN A 37 0.24 -7.22 -6.11
C GLN A 37 -1.00 -6.46 -6.60
N LEU A 38 -0.94 -5.13 -6.45
CA LEU A 38 -1.82 -4.15 -7.06
C LEU A 38 -0.96 -3.28 -7.97
N ILE A 39 -1.36 -3.14 -9.24
CA ILE A 39 -0.76 -2.22 -10.20
C ILE A 39 -1.75 -1.07 -10.41
N LEU A 40 -1.34 0.14 -10.02
CA LEU A 40 -2.08 1.37 -10.22
C LEU A 40 -1.50 2.09 -11.44
N THR A 41 -2.27 2.22 -12.51
CA THR A 41 -1.87 2.93 -13.73
C THR A 41 -2.59 4.27 -13.81
N PHE A 42 -1.81 5.35 -13.79
CA PHE A 42 -2.33 6.71 -13.85
C PHE A 42 -2.54 7.14 -15.31
N LEU A 43 -3.38 8.16 -15.54
CA LEU A 43 -3.58 8.79 -16.86
C LEU A 43 -2.29 9.19 -17.59
N SER A 44 -1.24 9.54 -16.84
CA SER A 44 0.07 9.88 -17.38
C SER A 44 0.85 8.68 -17.96
N GLY A 45 0.34 7.46 -17.76
CA GLY A 45 1.03 6.20 -18.05
C GLY A 45 2.07 5.80 -16.99
N SER A 46 2.28 6.62 -15.95
CA SER A 46 3.09 6.21 -14.80
C SER A 46 2.37 5.15 -13.97
N GLN A 47 3.12 4.32 -13.25
CA GLN A 47 2.57 3.24 -12.44
C GLN A 47 3.05 3.33 -10.99
N ILE A 48 2.21 2.87 -10.07
CA ILE A 48 2.61 2.45 -8.73
C ILE A 48 2.31 0.97 -8.61
N VAL A 49 3.24 0.20 -8.05
CA VAL A 49 3.04 -1.22 -7.74
C VAL A 49 3.14 -1.41 -6.24
N VAL A 50 2.08 -1.94 -5.63
CA VAL A 50 2.09 -2.41 -4.24
C VAL A 50 2.16 -3.93 -4.28
N SER A 51 3.11 -4.55 -3.57
CA SER A 51 3.26 -6.01 -3.56
C SER A 51 3.56 -6.53 -2.17
N ARG A 52 3.00 -7.70 -1.84
CA ARG A 52 3.31 -8.39 -0.58
C ARG A 52 4.50 -9.33 -0.75
N GLN A 53 5.36 -9.40 0.26
CA GLN A 53 6.53 -10.26 0.31
C GLN A 53 6.48 -11.16 1.56
N PRO A 54 5.67 -12.24 1.56
CA PRO A 54 5.40 -13.02 2.76
C PRO A 54 6.66 -13.64 3.40
N ALA A 55 7.59 -14.12 2.57
CA ALA A 55 8.86 -14.68 3.03
C ALA A 55 9.78 -13.65 3.69
N GLN A 56 9.66 -12.37 3.34
CA GLN A 56 10.40 -11.26 3.96
C GLN A 56 9.60 -10.62 5.11
N ARG A 57 8.30 -10.94 5.22
CA ARG A 57 7.33 -10.26 6.09
C ARG A 57 7.27 -8.75 5.83
N GLU A 58 7.32 -8.39 4.55
CA GLU A 58 7.33 -7.01 4.08
C GLU A 58 6.18 -6.72 3.10
N VAL A 59 5.88 -5.44 2.94
CA VAL A 59 5.07 -4.89 1.84
C VAL A 59 5.95 -3.90 1.09
N TRP A 60 5.99 -3.97 -0.23
CA TRP A 60 6.81 -3.11 -1.06
C TRP A 60 5.93 -2.18 -1.90
N VAL A 61 6.38 -0.94 -2.05
CA VAL A 61 5.77 0.05 -2.93
C VAL A 61 6.82 0.52 -3.92
N ALA A 62 6.59 0.31 -5.21
CA ALA A 62 7.39 0.89 -6.28
C ALA A 62 6.62 2.05 -6.90
N ALA A 63 7.18 3.25 -6.84
CA ALA A 63 6.63 4.47 -7.40
C ALA A 63 7.68 5.19 -8.26
N LYS A 64 7.28 6.22 -9.00
CA LYS A 64 8.19 7.08 -9.77
C LYS A 64 9.25 7.74 -8.88
N SER A 65 8.92 8.01 -7.62
CA SER A 65 9.83 8.58 -6.62
C SER A 65 10.85 7.58 -6.04
N GLY A 66 10.68 6.28 -6.29
CA GLY A 66 11.57 5.23 -5.78
C GLY A 66 10.85 3.95 -5.34
N GLY A 67 11.64 3.01 -4.81
CA GLY A 67 11.16 1.79 -4.18
C GLY A 67 11.22 1.88 -2.66
N PHE A 68 10.16 1.45 -1.99
CA PHE A 68 9.97 1.55 -0.55
C PHE A 68 9.62 0.18 0.01
N HIS A 69 10.40 -0.26 0.99
CA HIS A 69 10.15 -1.53 1.69
C HIS A 69 9.60 -1.20 3.07
N LEU A 70 8.46 -1.78 3.40
CA LEU A 70 7.77 -1.57 4.66
C LEU A 70 7.77 -2.87 5.45
N HIS A 71 8.22 -2.77 6.70
CA HIS A 71 8.17 -3.86 7.66
C HIS A 71 7.07 -3.56 8.69
N ARG A 72 6.50 -4.61 9.27
CA ARG A 72 5.50 -4.45 10.32
C ARG A 72 6.19 -4.07 11.63
N GLU A 73 5.89 -2.88 12.15
CA GLU A 73 6.29 -2.42 13.48
C GLU A 73 5.04 -2.21 14.33
N LYS A 74 4.88 -3.05 15.36
CA LYS A 74 3.68 -3.08 16.22
C LYS A 74 2.41 -3.22 15.35
N ALA A 75 1.59 -2.17 15.32
CA ALA A 75 0.32 -2.14 14.63
C ALA A 75 0.40 -1.46 13.27
N ALA A 76 1.57 -1.02 12.77
CA ALA A 76 1.70 -0.28 11.52
C ALA A 76 2.78 -0.85 10.59
N TRP A 77 2.70 -0.51 9.31
CA TRP A 77 3.73 -0.80 8.31
C TRP A 77 4.63 0.43 8.13
N LEU A 78 5.92 0.30 8.42
CA LEU A 78 6.87 1.42 8.43
C LEU A 78 7.96 1.25 7.37
N CYS A 79 8.19 2.30 6.60
CA CYS A 79 9.33 2.39 5.69
C CYS A 79 10.57 2.91 6.43
N ALA A 80 11.63 2.09 6.55
CA ALA A 80 12.83 2.49 7.27
C ALA A 80 13.63 3.61 6.58
N THR A 81 13.51 3.76 5.27
CA THR A 81 14.26 4.76 4.49
C THR A 81 13.65 6.15 4.56
N THR A 82 12.32 6.25 4.66
CA THR A 82 11.61 7.54 4.76
C THR A 82 11.08 7.85 6.15
N GLY A 83 10.91 6.82 6.99
CA GLY A 83 10.22 6.94 8.29
C GLY A 83 8.70 7.04 8.17
N GLU A 84 8.14 6.90 6.97
CA GLU A 84 6.70 6.99 6.71
C GLU A 84 6.00 5.67 7.01
N THR A 85 4.79 5.76 7.55
CA THR A 85 3.85 4.65 7.57
C THR A 85 3.25 4.42 6.18
N LEU A 86 2.69 3.23 5.94
CA LEU A 86 2.12 2.86 4.64
C LEU A 86 1.03 3.83 4.16
N ASP A 87 0.13 4.25 5.04
CA ASP A 87 -0.92 5.22 4.72
C ASP A 87 -0.35 6.58 4.28
N VAL A 88 0.64 7.10 5.02
CA VAL A 88 1.35 8.35 4.67
C VAL A 88 2.07 8.20 3.33
N LEU A 89 2.79 7.09 3.15
CA LEU A 89 3.52 6.80 1.92
C LEU A 89 2.56 6.75 0.72
N LEU A 90 1.46 5.99 0.80
CA LEU A 90 0.48 5.85 -0.27
C LEU A 90 -0.18 7.19 -0.61
N ASN A 91 -0.63 7.96 0.38
CA ASN A 91 -1.19 9.29 0.14
C ASN A 91 -0.19 10.18 -0.62
N ARG A 92 1.10 10.15 -0.23
CA ARG A 92 2.14 10.93 -0.89
C ARG A 92 2.36 10.48 -2.33
N VAL A 93 2.69 9.20 -2.56
CA VAL A 93 3.08 8.74 -3.90
C VAL A 93 1.92 8.76 -4.90
N VAL A 94 0.69 8.47 -4.44
CA VAL A 94 -0.51 8.57 -5.28
C VAL A 94 -0.78 10.03 -5.61
N SER A 95 -0.67 10.96 -4.65
CA SER A 95 -0.83 12.40 -4.94
C SER A 95 0.20 12.90 -5.95
N GLU A 96 1.46 12.53 -5.77
CA GLU A 96 2.57 12.90 -6.67
C GLU A 96 2.32 12.44 -8.11
N GLN A 97 1.80 11.22 -8.31
CA GLN A 97 1.56 10.66 -9.65
C GLN A 97 0.21 11.01 -10.26
N ALA A 98 -0.82 11.26 -9.43
CA ALA A 98 -2.11 11.78 -9.87
C ALA A 98 -2.04 13.28 -10.23
N GLY A 99 -1.08 14.01 -9.63
CA GLY A 99 -0.94 15.46 -9.83
C GLY A 99 -1.98 16.29 -9.06
N LEU A 100 -2.64 15.67 -8.07
CA LEU A 100 -3.63 16.29 -7.19
C LEU A 100 -3.50 15.70 -5.78
N GLU A 101 -3.99 16.41 -4.77
CA GLU A 101 -3.93 15.94 -3.38
C GLU A 101 -4.91 14.79 -3.12
N VAL A 102 -4.40 13.68 -2.58
CA VAL A 102 -5.15 12.48 -2.20
C VAL A 102 -4.96 12.21 -0.72
N GLN A 103 -6.06 12.06 0.00
CA GLN A 103 -6.10 11.70 1.43
C GLN A 103 -7.09 10.56 1.67
N ALA A 104 -6.81 9.40 1.07
CA ALA A 104 -7.71 8.24 1.07
C ALA A 104 -7.20 7.07 1.91
N PHE A 105 -5.89 7.01 2.16
CA PHE A 105 -5.28 5.82 2.79
C PHE A 105 -5.18 5.91 4.31
N MET A 106 -5.70 6.96 4.95
CA MET A 106 -5.55 7.19 6.39
C MET A 106 -5.94 5.95 7.22
N GLY A 107 -5.01 5.47 8.04
CA GLY A 107 -5.24 4.30 8.91
C GLY A 107 -5.15 2.95 8.20
N ILE A 108 -4.85 2.88 6.90
CA ILE A 108 -4.53 1.60 6.26
C ILE A 108 -3.27 1.01 6.86
N GLY A 109 -3.31 -0.31 7.08
CA GLY A 109 -2.20 -1.03 7.68
C GLY A 109 -2.02 -0.74 9.17
N ALA A 110 -2.91 0.06 9.78
CA ALA A 110 -3.12 0.09 11.21
C ALA A 110 -4.11 -1.02 11.59
N GLU A 111 -3.71 -1.98 12.42
CA GLU A 111 -4.72 -2.81 13.09
C GLU A 111 -5.52 -1.90 14.02
N LEU A 112 -6.85 -1.84 13.83
CA LEU A 112 -7.75 -1.43 14.89
C LEU A 112 -7.42 -2.35 16.07
N ALA A 113 -6.73 -1.81 17.08
CA ALA A 113 -6.43 -2.55 18.30
C ALA A 113 -7.76 -3.10 18.85
N GLN A 114 -7.98 -4.39 18.69
CA GLN A 114 -9.04 -5.13 19.38
C GLN A 114 -8.53 -5.55 20.75
#